data_AF-A0A5A9MX02-F1
#
_entry.id   AF-A0A5A9MX02-F1
#
_cell.length_a   1.000
_cell.length_b   1.000
_cell.length_c   1.000
_cell.angle_alpha   90.00
_cell.angle_beta   90.00
_cell.angle_gamma   90.00
#
_symmetry.space_group_name_H-M   'P 1'
#
loop_
_entity.id
_entity.type
_entity.pdbx_description
1 polymer ?
#
loop_
_entity_poly.entity_id
_entity_poly.type
_entity_poly.pdbx_seq_one_letter_code
_entity_poly.pdbx_strand_id
1 'polypeptide(L)'
;MKCEITITDEGCVALTSDQTLGDSEVKLISTVLENPHCKLETLKLWSCKITDEGCVALTSALRSNPSHLRHLDLSDNNVGDSGVKLISTVLENPHCKLETLKLMKCKITDEGCVALTSALRSNPSHLRHLDLSGKNVGDSGVKLISTVLENPHCKLETLNLWRCEITDEGCVALTSALRSNPSHLRHLHLSDNNVGDSGVKLISTVLENPHCKLETLNLWRCEITDEGCVALTSALRSNPSHLRHLDLSDNNVGDSGVKLLRELRDDPHYKLETVRPHR
;
A
#
# COMPACT_ATOMS: atom_id res chain seq x y z
N MET A 1 -10.30 -10.18 18.37
CA MET A 1 -11.28 -11.25 18.09
C MET A 1 -12.28 -10.77 17.05
N LYS A 2 -12.15 -11.26 15.81
CA LYS A 2 -13.22 -11.94 15.06
C LYS A 2 -12.68 -12.37 13.69
N CYS A 3 -12.64 -13.69 13.47
CA CYS A 3 -12.70 -14.29 12.14
C CYS A 3 -14.15 -14.23 11.67
N GLU A 4 -14.40 -13.80 10.44
CA GLU A 4 -15.72 -13.90 9.81
C GLU A 4 -15.51 -14.27 8.33
N ILE A 5 -15.98 -15.45 7.95
CA ILE A 5 -16.11 -15.87 6.54
C ILE A 5 -17.61 -15.90 6.26
N THR A 6 -18.11 -15.49 5.12
CA THR A 6 -19.50 -15.80 4.76
C THR A 6 -19.55 -16.03 3.27
N ILE A 7 -20.00 -17.22 2.86
CA ILE A 7 -20.11 -17.62 1.47
C ILE A 7 -21.51 -18.20 1.23
N THR A 8 -22.19 -17.68 0.20
CA THR A 8 -23.38 -18.26 -0.44
C THR A 8 -23.41 -17.82 -1.92
N ASP A 9 -24.16 -18.43 -2.86
CA ASP A 9 -25.12 -19.54 -2.78
C ASP A 9 -24.48 -20.85 -3.31
N GLU A 10 -24.76 -21.96 -2.62
CA GLU A 10 -24.18 -23.32 -2.78
C GLU A 10 -22.86 -23.65 -2.06
N GLY A 11 -22.24 -22.76 -1.26
CA GLY A 11 -21.33 -23.23 -0.19
C GLY A 11 -20.42 -22.22 0.56
N CYS A 12 -20.42 -22.39 1.91
CA CYS A 12 -19.55 -21.93 3.03
C CYS A 12 -19.80 -20.59 3.80
N VAL A 13 -20.84 -20.57 4.63
CA VAL A 13 -21.00 -19.63 5.76
C VAL A 13 -19.89 -19.85 6.80
N ALA A 14 -19.30 -18.81 7.41
CA ALA A 14 -18.56 -18.99 8.67
C ALA A 14 -18.91 -18.02 9.77
N LEU A 15 -18.95 -18.56 10.97
CA LEU A 15 -18.97 -17.79 12.19
C LEU A 15 -18.40 -18.68 13.29
N THR A 16 -17.15 -18.48 13.72
CA THR A 16 -16.87 -18.47 15.15
C THR A 16 -15.64 -17.60 15.44
N SER A 17 -15.81 -16.69 16.38
CA SER A 17 -14.77 -15.88 17.00
C SER A 17 -13.81 -16.68 17.90
N ASP A 18 -13.88 -18.01 17.85
CA ASP A 18 -13.26 -18.93 18.82
C ASP A 18 -12.51 -20.12 18.18
N GLN A 19 -12.46 -20.19 16.84
CA GLN A 19 -11.54 -21.09 16.16
C GLN A 19 -10.43 -20.28 15.49
N THR A 20 -9.19 -20.64 15.80
CA THR A 20 -8.03 -20.13 15.07
C THR A 20 -8.12 -20.69 13.67
N LEU A 21 -8.54 -19.87 12.70
CA LEU A 21 -8.32 -20.19 11.29
C LEU A 21 -6.82 -20.47 11.09
N GLY A 22 -6.52 -21.43 10.23
CA GLY A 22 -5.18 -21.82 9.80
C GLY A 22 -5.23 -22.42 8.39
N ASP A 23 -4.16 -23.11 7.99
CA ASP A 23 -4.02 -23.59 6.61
C ASP A 23 -5.09 -24.62 6.22
N SER A 24 -5.60 -25.40 7.18
CA SER A 24 -6.69 -26.36 6.97
C SER A 24 -7.99 -25.69 6.54
N GLU A 25 -8.35 -24.58 7.18
CA GLU A 25 -9.56 -23.83 6.83
C GLU A 25 -9.37 -23.07 5.51
N VAL A 26 -8.16 -22.55 5.24
CA VAL A 26 -7.84 -21.96 3.93
C VAL A 26 -7.99 -22.98 2.81
N LYS A 27 -7.60 -24.24 3.01
CA LYS A 27 -7.84 -25.32 2.04
C LYS A 27 -9.32 -25.50 1.75
N LEU A 28 -10.18 -25.48 2.78
CA LEU A 28 -11.65 -25.57 2.60
C LEU A 28 -12.21 -24.35 1.87
N ILE A 29 -11.69 -23.14 2.13
CA ILE A 29 -12.08 -21.94 1.37
C ILE A 29 -11.63 -22.07 -0.09
N SER A 30 -10.44 -22.63 -0.31
CA SER A 30 -9.85 -22.81 -1.64
C SER A 30 -10.69 -23.73 -2.53
N THR A 31 -11.26 -24.82 -1.98
CA THR A 31 -12.16 -25.69 -2.75
C THR A 31 -13.43 -24.96 -3.22
N VAL A 32 -13.91 -23.99 -2.45
CA VAL A 32 -15.04 -23.15 -2.85
C VAL A 32 -14.64 -22.14 -3.92
N LEU A 33 -13.44 -21.55 -3.83
CA LEU A 33 -12.91 -20.63 -4.83
C LEU A 33 -12.64 -21.31 -6.18
N GLU A 34 -12.28 -22.60 -6.17
CA GLU A 34 -12.11 -23.42 -7.38
C GLU A 34 -13.42 -23.62 -8.16
N ASN A 35 -14.58 -23.51 -7.51
CA ASN A 35 -15.87 -23.64 -8.18
C ASN A 35 -16.01 -22.53 -9.24
N PRO A 36 -16.19 -22.86 -10.55
CA PRO A 36 -16.34 -21.87 -11.62
C PRO A 36 -17.54 -20.93 -11.45
N HIS A 37 -18.52 -21.32 -10.63
CA HIS A 37 -19.69 -20.50 -10.30
C HIS A 37 -19.46 -19.59 -9.09
N CYS A 38 -18.33 -19.71 -8.39
CA CYS A 38 -17.96 -18.83 -7.29
C CYS A 38 -17.69 -17.41 -7.81
N LYS A 39 -18.43 -16.45 -7.28
CA LYS A 39 -18.33 -15.02 -7.62
C LYS A 39 -17.80 -14.17 -6.46
N LEU A 40 -17.05 -14.78 -5.53
CA LEU A 40 -16.53 -14.06 -4.38
C LEU A 40 -15.56 -12.96 -4.84
N GLU A 41 -15.89 -11.71 -4.53
CA GLU A 41 -15.05 -10.56 -4.89
C GLU A 41 -14.10 -10.14 -3.76
N THR A 42 -14.41 -10.50 -2.52
CA THR A 42 -13.67 -10.06 -1.33
C THR A 42 -13.36 -11.25 -0.44
N LEU A 43 -12.07 -11.49 -0.18
CA LEU A 43 -11.59 -12.48 0.75
C LEU A 43 -10.68 -11.82 1.78
N LYS A 44 -11.09 -11.85 3.05
CA LYS A 44 -10.36 -11.27 4.17
C LYS A 44 -9.96 -12.37 5.13
N LEU A 45 -8.66 -12.59 5.24
CA LEU A 45 -8.04 -13.64 6.04
C LEU A 45 -6.98 -13.04 6.98
N TRP A 46 -7.21 -11.82 7.46
CA TRP A 46 -6.30 -11.15 8.40
C TRP A 46 -6.19 -11.94 9.71
N SER A 47 -4.97 -12.18 10.19
CA SER A 47 -4.68 -12.75 11.53
C SER A 47 -5.25 -14.16 11.69
N CYS A 48 -5.16 -14.95 10.62
CA CYS A 48 -5.66 -16.31 10.49
C CYS A 48 -4.54 -17.36 10.54
N LYS A 49 -3.38 -17.02 11.13
CA LYS A 49 -2.20 -17.91 11.27
C LYS A 49 -1.81 -18.66 9.98
N ILE A 50 -2.10 -18.09 8.82
CA ILE A 50 -1.85 -18.71 7.52
C ILE A 50 -0.35 -18.78 7.28
N THR A 51 0.12 -19.92 6.81
CA THR A 51 1.50 -20.12 6.39
C THR A 51 1.59 -20.25 4.87
N ASP A 52 2.77 -20.61 4.37
CA ASP A 52 2.97 -20.89 2.96
C ASP A 52 2.13 -22.09 2.48
N GLU A 53 1.82 -23.07 3.35
CA GLU A 53 0.94 -24.19 3.01
C GLU A 53 -0.47 -23.74 2.65
N GLY A 54 -1.07 -22.83 3.44
CA GLY A 54 -2.37 -22.25 3.12
C GLY A 54 -2.32 -21.41 1.84
N CYS A 55 -1.20 -20.72 1.59
CA CYS A 55 -1.00 -19.96 0.36
C CYS A 55 -0.95 -20.86 -0.88
N VAL A 56 -0.40 -22.08 -0.79
CA VAL A 56 -0.41 -23.05 -1.91
C VAL A 56 -1.85 -23.35 -2.34
N ALA A 57 -2.71 -23.70 -1.38
CA ALA A 57 -4.11 -24.02 -1.69
C ALA A 57 -4.86 -22.82 -2.26
N LEU A 58 -4.70 -21.66 -1.62
CA LEU A 58 -5.38 -20.43 -2.03
C LEU A 58 -4.97 -20.01 -3.44
N THR A 59 -3.68 -19.99 -3.73
CA THR A 59 -3.16 -19.54 -5.04
C THR A 59 -3.47 -20.54 -6.15
N SER A 60 -3.51 -21.85 -5.86
CA SER A 60 -4.00 -22.87 -6.79
C SER A 60 -5.46 -22.59 -7.20
N ALA A 61 -6.31 -22.29 -6.22
CA ALA A 61 -7.72 -21.97 -6.47
C ALA A 61 -7.89 -20.68 -7.30
N LEU A 62 -7.17 -19.62 -6.92
CA LEU A 62 -7.22 -18.34 -7.62
C LEU A 62 -6.66 -18.42 -9.05
N ARG A 63 -5.70 -19.32 -9.32
CA ARG A 63 -5.23 -19.56 -10.69
C ARG A 63 -6.24 -20.35 -11.53
N SER A 64 -6.98 -21.26 -10.91
CA SER A 64 -7.99 -22.08 -11.56
C SER A 64 -9.26 -21.28 -11.89
N ASN A 65 -9.63 -20.31 -11.04
CA ASN A 65 -10.76 -19.39 -11.25
C ASN A 65 -10.37 -17.92 -11.02
N PRO A 66 -9.62 -17.29 -11.95
CA PRO A 66 -9.00 -15.98 -11.74
C PRO A 66 -9.96 -14.78 -11.84
N SER A 67 -11.23 -15.00 -12.18
CA SER A 67 -12.02 -13.95 -12.83
C SER A 67 -12.90 -13.08 -11.92
N HIS A 68 -12.98 -13.37 -10.61
CA HIS A 68 -13.93 -12.70 -9.70
C HIS A 68 -13.28 -11.98 -8.51
N LEU A 69 -12.19 -12.48 -7.94
CA LEU A 69 -11.62 -11.86 -6.74
C LEU A 69 -11.01 -10.48 -7.06
N ARG A 70 -11.48 -9.46 -6.34
CA ARG A 70 -11.03 -8.06 -6.42
C ARG A 70 -10.22 -7.63 -5.20
N HIS A 71 -10.51 -8.20 -4.03
CA HIS A 71 -9.88 -7.83 -2.77
C HIS A 71 -9.38 -9.06 -2.03
N LEU A 72 -8.07 -9.08 -1.74
CA LEU A 72 -7.42 -10.10 -0.94
C LEU A 72 -6.65 -9.43 0.21
N ASP A 73 -7.05 -9.76 1.43
CA ASP A 73 -6.36 -9.33 2.65
C ASP A 73 -5.79 -10.54 3.38
N LEU A 74 -4.45 -10.66 3.38
CA LEU A 74 -3.70 -11.70 4.08
C LEU A 74 -2.86 -11.13 5.21
N SER A 75 -3.16 -9.90 5.67
CA SER A 75 -2.40 -9.21 6.70
C SER A 75 -2.20 -10.06 7.97
N ASP A 76 -1.13 -9.80 8.72
CA ASP A 76 -0.82 -10.42 10.02
C ASP A 76 -0.81 -11.96 9.99
N ASN A 77 -0.38 -12.55 8.89
CA ASN A 77 -0.15 -13.99 8.72
C ASN A 77 1.34 -14.29 8.51
N ASN A 78 1.71 -15.56 8.59
CA ASN A 78 3.08 -16.03 8.37
C ASN A 78 3.31 -16.47 6.91
N VAL A 79 2.83 -15.67 5.96
CA VAL A 79 2.91 -15.94 4.50
C VAL A 79 4.37 -16.02 4.04
N GLY A 80 5.22 -15.08 4.48
CA GLY A 80 6.63 -15.02 4.13
C GLY A 80 6.90 -14.87 2.63
N ASP A 81 8.16 -14.98 2.23
CA ASP A 81 8.55 -14.82 0.82
C ASP A 81 8.03 -15.96 -0.07
N SER A 82 7.93 -17.18 0.45
CA SER A 82 7.39 -18.33 -0.29
C SER A 82 5.91 -18.13 -0.63
N GLY A 83 5.10 -17.69 0.34
CA GLY A 83 3.70 -17.36 0.09
C GLY A 83 3.52 -16.17 -0.86
N VAL A 84 4.37 -15.14 -0.74
CA VAL A 84 4.35 -13.99 -1.68
C VAL A 84 4.73 -14.41 -3.10
N LYS A 85 5.71 -15.30 -3.28
CA LYS A 85 6.03 -15.87 -4.60
C LYS A 85 4.82 -16.56 -5.21
N LEU A 86 4.09 -17.35 -4.43
CA LEU A 86 2.87 -18.01 -4.90
C LEU A 86 1.79 -17.00 -5.30
N ILE A 87 1.55 -15.97 -4.48
CA ILE A 87 0.61 -14.88 -4.79
C ILE A 87 1.05 -14.14 -6.07
N SER A 88 2.35 -13.95 -6.25
CA SER A 88 2.92 -13.31 -7.45
C SER A 88 2.55 -14.08 -8.73
N THR A 89 2.53 -15.42 -8.69
CA THR A 89 2.07 -16.22 -9.85
C THR A 89 0.59 -16.01 -10.19
N VAL A 90 -0.24 -15.61 -9.21
CA VAL A 90 -1.64 -15.22 -9.45
C VAL A 90 -1.69 -13.86 -10.14
N LEU A 91 -0.90 -12.89 -9.68
CA LEU A 91 -0.84 -11.53 -10.23
C LEU A 91 -0.29 -11.51 -11.68
N GLU A 92 0.65 -12.41 -11.99
CA GLU A 92 1.20 -12.59 -13.35
C GLU A 92 0.15 -13.07 -14.36
N ASN A 93 -0.93 -13.71 -13.89
CA ASN A 93 -1.98 -14.20 -14.77
C ASN A 93 -2.69 -13.01 -15.45
N PRO A 94 -2.71 -12.93 -16.80
CA PRO A 94 -3.37 -11.83 -17.52
C PRO A 94 -4.88 -11.71 -17.25
N HIS A 95 -5.51 -12.77 -16.73
CA HIS A 95 -6.92 -12.78 -16.35
C HIS A 95 -7.17 -12.41 -14.88
N CYS A 96 -6.11 -12.17 -14.10
CA CYS A 96 -6.22 -11.69 -12.72
C CYS A 96 -6.93 -10.34 -12.69
N LYS A 97 -7.93 -10.22 -11.82
CA LYS A 97 -8.70 -8.99 -11.61
C LYS A 97 -8.52 -8.37 -10.23
N LEU A 98 -7.48 -8.79 -9.51
CA LEU A 98 -7.24 -8.31 -8.15
C LEU A 98 -6.92 -6.80 -8.17
N GLU A 99 -7.74 -6.02 -7.48
CA GLU A 99 -7.59 -4.57 -7.39
C GLU A 99 -6.95 -4.16 -6.07
N THR A 100 -7.14 -4.96 -5.02
CA THR A 100 -6.57 -4.72 -3.69
C THR A 100 -5.83 -5.94 -3.18
N LEU A 101 -4.56 -5.75 -2.83
CA LEU A 101 -3.74 -6.74 -2.14
C LEU A 101 -3.18 -6.13 -0.85
N LYS A 102 -3.48 -6.76 0.28
CA LYS A 102 -2.92 -6.37 1.58
C LYS A 102 -2.10 -7.50 2.17
N LEU A 103 -0.84 -7.18 2.46
CA LEU A 103 0.16 -8.08 3.01
C LEU A 103 0.86 -7.45 4.22
N MET A 104 0.13 -6.61 4.97
CA MET A 104 0.64 -5.96 6.16
C MET A 104 1.18 -7.00 7.14
N LYS A 105 2.40 -6.81 7.67
CA LYS A 105 3.03 -7.72 8.65
C LYS A 105 3.13 -9.19 8.20
N CYS A 106 3.24 -9.46 6.90
CA CYS A 106 3.39 -10.82 6.35
C CYS A 106 4.83 -11.38 6.35
N LYS A 107 5.78 -10.72 7.04
CA LYS A 107 7.21 -11.07 7.08
C LYS A 107 7.88 -11.15 5.69
N ILE A 108 7.51 -10.24 4.80
CA ILE A 108 8.05 -10.12 3.45
C ILE A 108 9.45 -9.50 3.52
N THR A 109 10.44 -10.12 2.88
CA THR A 109 11.80 -9.56 2.73
C THR A 109 12.03 -9.10 1.29
N ASP A 110 13.28 -8.77 0.96
CA ASP A 110 13.70 -8.45 -0.41
C ASP A 110 13.29 -9.54 -1.42
N GLU A 111 13.35 -10.81 -1.03
CA GLU A 111 13.04 -11.91 -1.94
C GLU A 111 11.56 -11.92 -2.35
N GLY A 112 10.66 -11.72 -1.38
CA GLY A 112 9.23 -11.55 -1.65
C GLY A 112 8.94 -10.27 -2.43
N CYS A 113 9.64 -9.18 -2.15
CA CYS A 113 9.52 -7.94 -2.91
C CYS A 113 9.93 -8.11 -4.38
N VAL A 114 11.01 -8.85 -4.67
CA VAL A 114 11.44 -9.16 -6.04
C VAL A 114 10.34 -9.92 -6.79
N ALA A 115 9.78 -10.97 -6.18
CA ALA A 115 8.72 -11.76 -6.81
C ALA A 115 7.47 -10.89 -7.10
N LEU A 116 7.02 -10.13 -6.09
CA LEU A 116 5.83 -9.29 -6.20
C LEU A 116 6.00 -8.21 -7.27
N THR A 117 7.13 -7.52 -7.28
CA THR A 117 7.39 -6.43 -8.23
C THR A 117 7.60 -6.94 -9.65
N SER A 118 8.21 -8.12 -9.83
CA SER A 118 8.28 -8.79 -11.13
C SER A 118 6.87 -9.04 -11.69
N ALA A 119 5.97 -9.59 -10.87
CA ALA A 119 4.59 -9.86 -11.25
C ALA A 119 3.79 -8.58 -11.59
N LEU A 120 3.92 -7.54 -10.77
CA LEU A 120 3.24 -6.28 -11.03
C LEU A 120 3.79 -5.56 -12.28
N ARG A 121 5.07 -5.75 -12.62
CA ARG A 121 5.63 -5.23 -13.87
C ARG A 121 5.16 -6.00 -15.10
N SER A 122 4.97 -7.32 -15.00
CA SER A 122 4.47 -8.13 -16.11
C SER A 122 2.98 -7.92 -16.37
N ASN A 123 2.19 -7.61 -15.33
CA ASN A 123 0.77 -7.29 -15.44
C ASN A 123 0.39 -5.98 -14.69
N PRO A 124 0.77 -4.80 -15.19
CA PRO A 124 0.68 -3.53 -14.44
C PRO A 124 -0.72 -2.91 -14.38
N SER A 125 -1.70 -3.49 -15.05
CA SER A 125 -2.95 -2.80 -15.41
C SER A 125 -4.11 -2.93 -14.41
N HIS A 126 -4.01 -3.85 -13.43
CA HIS A 126 -5.14 -4.27 -12.61
C HIS A 126 -5.10 -3.74 -11.17
N LEU A 127 -3.95 -3.82 -10.49
CA LEU A 127 -3.86 -3.48 -9.07
C LEU A 127 -3.99 -1.96 -8.81
N ARG A 128 -4.87 -1.59 -7.88
CA ARG A 128 -5.15 -0.21 -7.46
C ARG A 128 -4.69 0.09 -6.05
N HIS A 129 -4.70 -0.90 -5.15
CA HIS A 129 -4.30 -0.74 -3.76
C HIS A 129 -3.31 -1.83 -3.36
N LEU A 130 -2.15 -1.39 -2.86
CA LEU A 130 -1.11 -2.26 -2.34
C LEU A 130 -0.73 -1.82 -0.93
N ASP A 131 -0.85 -2.74 0.02
CA ASP A 131 -0.41 -2.54 1.40
C ASP A 131 0.72 -3.54 1.72
N LEU A 132 1.92 -3.02 1.93
CA LEU A 132 3.12 -3.77 2.32
C LEU A 132 3.62 -3.34 3.70
N SER A 133 2.76 -2.69 4.48
CA SER A 133 3.17 -2.09 5.74
C SER A 133 3.74 -3.10 6.75
N GLY A 134 4.77 -2.70 7.47
CA GLY A 134 5.53 -3.57 8.38
C GLY A 134 7.03 -3.56 8.09
N LYS A 135 7.79 -4.05 9.06
CA LYS A 135 9.21 -3.72 9.26
C LYS A 135 10.21 -4.17 8.19
N ASN A 136 9.85 -5.11 7.33
CA ASN A 136 10.84 -5.89 6.58
C ASN A 136 11.02 -5.47 5.11
N VAL A 137 10.33 -4.42 4.64
CA VAL A 137 10.44 -3.97 3.26
C VAL A 137 11.75 -3.20 3.01
N GLY A 138 12.10 -2.25 3.89
CA GLY A 138 13.33 -1.45 3.80
C GLY A 138 13.45 -0.63 2.51
N ASP A 139 14.61 0.03 2.36
CA ASP A 139 14.91 0.83 1.16
C ASP A 139 15.06 -0.03 -0.11
N SER A 140 15.61 -1.25 0.03
CA SER A 140 15.74 -2.22 -1.06
C SER A 140 14.38 -2.63 -1.63
N GLY A 141 13.42 -2.96 -0.77
CA GLY A 141 12.04 -3.26 -1.17
C GLY A 141 11.36 -2.04 -1.81
N VAL A 142 11.52 -0.84 -1.23
CA VAL A 142 10.99 0.40 -1.83
C VAL A 142 11.59 0.68 -3.19
N LYS A 143 12.89 0.43 -3.39
CA LYS A 143 13.54 0.59 -4.70
C LYS A 143 12.94 -0.35 -5.74
N LEU A 144 12.61 -1.60 -5.37
CA LEU A 144 11.92 -2.54 -6.25
C LEU A 144 10.49 -2.06 -6.56
N ILE A 145 9.73 -1.62 -5.56
CA ILE A 145 8.37 -1.08 -5.74
C ILE A 145 8.40 0.16 -6.65
N SER A 146 9.42 1.00 -6.52
CA SER A 146 9.61 2.19 -7.35
C SER A 146 9.69 1.84 -8.84
N THR A 147 10.30 0.71 -9.20
CA THR A 147 10.32 0.24 -10.61
C THR A 147 8.93 -0.13 -11.15
N VAL A 148 7.98 -0.49 -10.28
CA VAL A 148 6.57 -0.71 -10.65
C VAL A 148 5.88 0.63 -10.90
N LEU A 149 6.12 1.62 -10.04
CA LEU A 149 5.52 2.96 -10.17
C LEU A 149 6.04 3.71 -11.41
N GLU A 150 7.31 3.50 -11.78
CA GLU A 150 7.90 4.05 -13.03
C GLU A 150 7.21 3.53 -14.30
N ASN A 151 6.55 2.38 -14.25
CA ASN A 151 5.90 1.80 -15.41
C ASN A 151 4.72 2.70 -15.85
N PRO A 152 4.68 3.22 -17.10
CA PRO A 152 3.62 4.13 -17.56
C PRO A 152 2.23 3.47 -17.60
N HIS A 153 2.16 2.14 -17.58
CA HIS A 153 0.91 1.39 -17.52
C HIS A 153 0.46 1.08 -16.09
N CYS A 154 1.26 1.40 -15.08
CA CYS A 154 0.90 1.22 -13.67
C CYS A 154 -0.39 1.98 -13.34
N LYS A 155 -1.29 1.29 -12.64
CA LYS A 155 -2.58 1.83 -12.21
C LYS A 155 -2.73 1.93 -10.70
N LEU A 156 -1.64 1.78 -9.96
CA LEU A 156 -1.68 1.83 -8.50
C LEU A 156 -2.10 3.22 -8.02
N GLU A 157 -3.18 3.29 -7.26
CA GLU A 157 -3.73 4.54 -6.71
C GLU A 157 -3.38 4.71 -5.24
N THR A 158 -3.27 3.61 -4.49
CA THR A 158 -2.87 3.62 -3.08
C THR A 158 -1.66 2.74 -2.86
N LEU A 159 -0.65 3.32 -2.21
CA LEU A 159 0.52 2.61 -1.72
C LEU A 159 0.66 2.87 -0.22
N ASN A 160 0.55 1.80 0.57
CA ASN A 160 0.79 1.85 2.01
C ASN A 160 2.13 1.18 2.35
N LEU A 161 3.05 2.00 2.84
CA LEU A 161 4.39 1.64 3.31
C LEU A 161 4.59 2.07 4.77
N TRP A 162 3.52 2.01 5.56
CA TRP A 162 3.60 2.30 6.99
C TRP A 162 4.63 1.40 7.67
N ARG A 163 5.54 2.00 8.44
CA ARG A 163 6.54 1.29 9.25
C ARG A 163 7.37 0.28 8.45
N CYS A 164 7.93 0.73 7.33
CA CYS A 164 8.74 -0.07 6.41
C CYS A 164 10.25 0.16 6.56
N GLU A 165 10.70 0.89 7.58
CA GLU A 165 12.12 1.22 7.82
C GLU A 165 12.76 1.99 6.65
N ILE A 166 11.97 2.86 6.02
CA ILE A 166 12.39 3.69 4.89
C ILE A 166 13.28 4.84 5.38
N THR A 167 14.39 5.06 4.68
CA THR A 167 15.32 6.18 4.90
C THR A 167 15.38 7.11 3.68
N ASP A 168 16.37 8.00 3.64
CA ASP A 168 16.66 8.84 2.48
C ASP A 168 16.82 8.05 1.18
N GLU A 169 17.44 6.86 1.21
CA GLU A 169 17.67 6.06 0.00
C GLU A 169 16.34 5.61 -0.63
N GLY A 170 15.41 5.08 0.19
CA GLY A 170 14.09 4.69 -0.27
C GLY A 170 13.27 5.91 -0.72
N CYS A 171 13.40 7.06 -0.05
CA CYS A 171 12.76 8.30 -0.47
C CYS A 171 13.25 8.76 -1.86
N VAL A 172 14.55 8.67 -2.15
CA VAL A 172 15.11 8.99 -3.47
C VAL A 172 14.51 8.09 -4.55
N ALA A 173 14.47 6.77 -4.33
CA ALA A 173 13.91 5.84 -5.29
C ALA A 173 12.41 6.11 -5.55
N LEU A 174 11.63 6.25 -4.47
CA LEU A 174 10.19 6.47 -4.54
C LEU A 174 9.85 7.79 -5.26
N THR A 175 10.52 8.88 -4.91
CA THR A 175 10.25 10.20 -5.49
C THR A 175 10.75 10.31 -6.92
N SER A 176 11.85 9.64 -7.28
CA SER A 176 12.29 9.51 -8.67
C SER A 176 11.21 8.85 -9.53
N ALA A 177 10.64 7.73 -9.03
CA ALA A 177 9.58 7.02 -9.72
C ALA A 177 8.31 7.86 -9.91
N LEU A 178 7.86 8.53 -8.83
CA LEU A 178 6.67 9.39 -8.89
C LEU A 178 6.87 10.63 -9.75
N ARG A 179 8.10 11.13 -9.90
CA ARG A 179 8.40 12.20 -10.87
C ARG A 179 8.35 11.70 -12.31
N SER A 180 8.80 10.48 -12.55
CA SER A 180 8.75 9.84 -13.88
C SER A 180 7.32 9.51 -14.31
N ASN A 181 6.47 9.09 -13.37
CA ASN A 181 5.07 8.75 -13.63
C ASN A 181 4.11 9.40 -12.60
N PRO A 182 3.84 10.72 -12.72
CA PRO A 182 3.20 11.50 -11.65
C PRO A 182 1.69 11.35 -11.53
N SER A 183 1.04 10.64 -12.46
CA SER A 183 -0.39 10.81 -12.71
C SER A 183 -1.32 9.76 -12.07
N HIS A 184 -0.77 8.65 -11.58
CA HIS A 184 -1.57 7.52 -11.12
C HIS A 184 -1.82 7.52 -9.61
N LEU A 185 -0.79 7.79 -8.79
CA LEU A 185 -0.88 7.62 -7.34
C LEU A 185 -1.71 8.75 -6.70
N ARG A 186 -2.66 8.36 -5.85
CA ARG A 186 -3.60 9.25 -5.12
C ARG A 186 -3.34 9.26 -3.64
N HIS A 187 -2.96 8.13 -3.06
CA HIS A 187 -2.76 7.98 -1.63
C HIS A 187 -1.41 7.33 -1.33
N LEU A 188 -0.56 8.06 -0.60
CA LEU A 188 0.74 7.60 -0.18
C LEU A 188 0.84 7.66 1.35
N HIS A 189 1.07 6.50 1.96
CA HIS A 189 1.24 6.38 3.40
C HIS A 189 2.68 5.96 3.70
N LEU A 190 3.43 6.87 4.32
CA LEU A 190 4.84 6.71 4.69
C LEU A 190 5.06 6.84 6.21
N SER A 191 3.99 6.80 7.00
CA SER A 191 4.08 7.04 8.43
C SER A 191 4.97 6.03 9.17
N ASP A 192 5.56 6.43 10.30
CA ASP A 192 6.47 5.61 11.12
C ASP A 192 7.71 5.11 10.34
N ASN A 193 8.28 5.98 9.49
CA ASN A 193 9.54 5.76 8.76
C ASN A 193 10.50 6.93 8.99
N ASN A 194 11.79 6.75 8.68
CA ASN A 194 12.83 7.76 8.86
C ASN A 194 12.94 8.66 7.62
N VAL A 195 11.82 9.28 7.23
CA VAL A 195 11.75 10.16 6.05
C VAL A 195 12.55 11.45 6.27
N GLY A 196 12.41 12.07 7.46
CA GLY A 196 13.10 13.30 7.83
C GLY A 196 12.81 14.49 6.91
N ASP A 197 13.50 15.60 7.14
CA ASP A 197 13.35 16.81 6.32
C ASP A 197 13.92 16.63 4.89
N SER A 198 14.95 15.80 4.73
CA SER A 198 15.54 15.43 3.44
C SER A 198 14.54 14.67 2.55
N GLY A 199 13.91 13.62 3.07
CA GLY A 199 12.86 12.89 2.36
C GLY A 199 11.64 13.77 2.05
N VAL A 200 11.25 14.64 2.98
CA VAL A 200 10.18 15.62 2.75
C VAL A 200 10.51 16.61 1.64
N LYS A 201 11.76 17.10 1.55
CA LYS A 201 12.20 17.94 0.41
C LYS A 201 12.06 17.19 -0.91
N LEU A 202 12.43 15.92 -0.97
CA LEU A 202 12.25 15.09 -2.17
C LEU A 202 10.78 14.92 -2.53
N ILE A 203 9.91 14.62 -1.55
CA ILE A 203 8.46 14.52 -1.76
C ILE A 203 7.89 15.85 -2.23
N SER A 204 8.39 16.97 -1.71
CA SER A 204 7.98 18.31 -2.13
C SER A 204 8.22 18.53 -3.62
N THR A 205 9.33 18.03 -4.19
CA THR A 205 9.57 18.09 -5.64
C THR A 205 8.57 17.27 -6.48
N VAL A 206 7.97 16.22 -5.89
CA VAL A 206 6.88 15.46 -6.53
C VAL A 206 5.60 16.31 -6.53
N LEU A 207 5.29 16.99 -5.42
CA LEU A 207 4.10 17.83 -5.28
C LEU A 207 4.16 19.08 -6.18
N GLU A 208 5.36 19.62 -6.42
CA GLU A 208 5.59 20.73 -7.37
C GLU A 208 5.27 20.35 -8.82
N ASN A 209 5.26 19.06 -9.17
CA ASN A 209 4.96 18.63 -10.53
C ASN A 209 3.47 18.89 -10.85
N PRO A 210 3.14 19.68 -11.90
CA PRO A 210 1.77 20.03 -12.25
C PRO A 210 0.90 18.83 -12.65
N HIS A 211 1.51 17.70 -13.00
CA HIS A 211 0.82 16.46 -13.32
C HIS A 211 0.62 15.55 -12.10
N CYS A 212 1.21 15.87 -10.94
CA CYS A 212 1.03 15.14 -9.70
C CYS A 212 -0.47 15.06 -9.35
N LYS A 213 -0.95 13.86 -9.04
CA LYS A 213 -2.35 13.62 -8.65
C LYS A 213 -2.53 13.16 -7.21
N LEU A 214 -1.51 13.33 -6.36
CA LEU A 214 -1.59 12.91 -4.97
C LEU A 214 -2.65 13.72 -4.21
N GLU A 215 -3.55 13.01 -3.54
CA GLU A 215 -4.69 13.54 -2.77
C GLU A 215 -4.48 13.35 -1.25
N THR A 216 -3.83 12.26 -0.86
CA THR A 216 -3.47 11.97 0.54
C THR A 216 -1.97 11.71 0.65
N LEU A 217 -1.34 12.43 1.58
CA LEU A 217 0.03 12.19 2.02
C LEU A 217 0.02 12.03 3.54
N ASN A 218 0.34 10.83 4.02
CA ASN A 218 0.47 10.55 5.44
C ASN A 218 1.96 10.39 5.80
N LEU A 219 2.44 11.32 6.61
CA LEU A 219 3.79 11.43 7.14
C LEU A 219 3.77 11.48 8.68
N TRP A 220 2.77 10.86 9.30
CA TRP A 220 2.71 10.72 10.76
C TRP A 220 4.00 10.07 11.29
N ARG A 221 4.62 10.67 12.31
CA ARG A 221 5.82 10.13 12.96
C ARG A 221 6.94 9.80 11.95
N CYS A 222 7.42 10.82 11.24
CA CYS A 222 8.43 10.73 10.20
C CYS A 222 9.71 11.55 10.47
N GLU A 223 9.93 11.97 11.72
CA GLU A 223 11.08 12.78 12.16
C GLU A 223 11.19 14.17 11.47
N ILE A 224 10.05 14.74 11.07
CA ILE A 224 9.97 16.01 10.34
C ILE A 224 10.06 17.20 11.31
N THR A 225 10.75 18.26 10.90
CA THR A 225 10.86 19.52 11.66
C THR A 225 10.24 20.71 10.90
N ASP A 226 10.46 21.92 11.41
CA ASP A 226 10.09 23.16 10.71
C ASP A 226 10.72 23.27 9.32
N GLU A 227 11.92 22.68 9.12
CA GLU A 227 12.61 22.71 7.83
C GLU A 227 11.84 21.93 6.74
N GLY A 228 11.33 20.74 7.06
CA GLY A 228 10.48 19.98 6.16
C GLY A 228 9.15 20.70 5.88
N CYS A 229 8.59 21.40 6.88
CA CYS A 229 7.39 22.21 6.69
C CYS A 229 7.60 23.37 5.70
N VAL A 230 8.78 24.01 5.70
CA VAL A 230 9.13 25.04 4.70
C VAL A 230 9.08 24.46 3.29
N ALA A 231 9.68 23.28 3.07
CA ALA A 231 9.68 22.64 1.75
C ALA A 231 8.25 22.27 1.29
N LEU A 232 7.46 21.64 2.17
CA LEU A 232 6.08 21.26 1.85
C LEU A 232 5.20 22.47 1.53
N THR A 233 5.26 23.51 2.37
CA THR A 233 4.43 24.70 2.18
C THR A 233 4.81 25.45 0.91
N SER A 234 6.11 25.52 0.57
CA SER A 234 6.59 26.06 -0.71
C SER A 234 6.01 25.29 -1.91
N ALA A 235 6.07 23.95 -1.88
CA ALA A 235 5.54 23.10 -2.95
C ALA A 235 4.02 23.22 -3.11
N LEU A 236 3.29 23.32 -2.00
CA LEU A 236 1.83 23.46 -2.00
C LEU A 236 1.36 24.83 -2.53
N ARG A 237 2.17 25.88 -2.37
CA ARG A 237 1.92 27.21 -2.95
C ARG A 237 2.28 27.27 -4.43
N SER A 238 3.38 26.64 -4.84
CA SER A 238 3.89 26.71 -6.22
C SER A 238 3.02 25.92 -7.20
N ASN A 239 2.49 24.78 -6.76
CA ASN A 239 1.50 24.02 -7.49
C ASN A 239 0.32 23.78 -6.54
N PRO A 240 -0.85 24.39 -6.78
CA PRO A 240 -2.04 24.13 -6.00
C PRO A 240 -2.52 22.70 -6.26
N SER A 241 -1.87 21.81 -5.53
CA SER A 241 -1.83 20.37 -5.74
C SER A 241 -3.23 19.77 -5.60
N HIS A 242 -3.36 18.51 -6.00
CA HIS A 242 -4.57 17.74 -5.70
C HIS A 242 -4.65 17.34 -4.23
N LEU A 243 -3.67 17.71 -3.39
CA LEU A 243 -3.57 17.26 -2.01
C LEU A 243 -4.71 17.85 -1.18
N ARG A 244 -5.51 16.95 -0.61
CA ARG A 244 -6.65 17.25 0.26
C ARG A 244 -6.37 16.86 1.71
N HIS A 245 -5.55 15.84 1.91
CA HIS A 245 -5.26 15.31 3.24
C HIS A 245 -3.76 15.21 3.47
N LEU A 246 -3.29 15.96 4.48
CA LEU A 246 -1.90 15.96 4.92
C LEU A 246 -1.86 15.65 6.42
N ASP A 247 -1.21 14.54 6.78
CA ASP A 247 -0.97 14.19 8.17
C ASP A 247 0.53 14.30 8.49
N LEU A 248 0.87 15.21 9.38
CA LEU A 248 2.21 15.47 9.92
C LEU A 248 2.22 15.28 11.44
N SER A 249 1.20 14.66 12.02
CA SER A 249 1.12 14.52 13.48
C SER A 249 2.25 13.62 14.02
N ASP A 250 2.59 13.80 15.30
CA ASP A 250 3.69 13.05 15.96
C ASP A 250 5.08 13.23 15.32
N ASN A 251 5.30 14.37 14.65
CA ASN A 251 6.62 14.87 14.22
C ASN A 251 7.16 15.94 15.19
N ASN A 252 8.38 16.41 14.93
CA ASN A 252 9.07 17.46 15.70
C ASN A 252 8.83 18.86 15.10
N VAL A 253 7.61 19.13 14.62
CA VAL A 253 7.23 20.42 14.04
C VAL A 253 7.02 21.43 15.17
N GLY A 254 7.79 22.51 15.17
CA GLY A 254 7.69 23.61 16.11
C GLY A 254 6.64 24.65 15.71
N ASP A 255 6.54 25.71 16.51
CA ASP A 255 5.54 26.76 16.30
C ASP A 255 5.71 27.46 14.93
N SER A 256 6.93 27.55 14.41
CA SER A 256 7.19 28.17 13.11
C SER A 256 6.63 27.32 11.98
N GLY A 257 6.84 26.00 11.99
CA GLY A 257 6.28 25.08 11.01
C GLY A 257 4.76 25.01 11.08
N VAL A 258 4.18 24.97 12.30
CA VAL A 258 2.72 25.05 12.49
C VAL A 258 2.16 26.36 11.92
N LYS A 259 2.84 27.48 12.15
CA LYS A 259 2.44 28.78 11.59
C LYS A 259 2.44 28.76 10.07
N LEU A 260 3.50 28.24 9.42
CA LEU A 260 3.58 28.13 7.96
C LEU A 260 2.42 27.28 7.39
N LEU A 261 2.11 26.15 8.01
CA LEU A 261 1.00 25.28 7.59
C LEU A 261 -0.37 25.96 7.75
N ARG A 262 -0.54 26.81 8.77
CA ARG A 262 -1.77 27.60 8.95
C ARG A 262 -1.90 28.70 7.91
N GLU A 263 -0.82 29.39 7.59
CA GLU A 263 -0.77 30.45 6.57
C GLU A 263 -1.06 29.94 5.15
N LEU A 264 -0.97 28.62 4.90
CA LEU A 264 -1.45 28.04 3.63
C LEU A 264 -2.94 28.32 3.40
N ARG A 265 -3.74 28.46 4.45
CA ARG A 265 -5.19 28.72 4.34
C ARG A 265 -5.51 30.08 3.72
N ASP A 266 -4.56 31.01 3.77
CA ASP A 266 -4.70 32.34 3.18
C ASP A 266 -4.35 32.35 1.68
N ASP A 267 -3.82 31.24 1.15
CA ASP A 267 -3.54 31.08 -0.27
C ASP A 267 -4.84 30.91 -1.06
N PRO A 268 -5.09 31.69 -2.13
CA PRO A 268 -6.31 31.62 -2.92
C PRO A 268 -6.51 30.27 -3.63
N HIS A 269 -5.45 29.46 -3.73
CA HIS A 269 -5.48 28.14 -4.34
C HIS A 269 -5.40 27.01 -3.31
N TYR A 270 -5.60 27.30 -2.02
CA TYR A 270 -5.67 26.31 -0.96
C TYR A 270 -6.77 25.26 -1.20
N LYS A 271 -6.39 23.98 -1.16
CA LYS A 271 -7.28 22.82 -1.40
C LYS A 271 -7.27 21.78 -0.30
N LEU A 272 -6.43 21.94 0.73
CA LEU A 272 -6.35 20.98 1.83
C LEU A 272 -7.65 21.01 2.64
N GLU A 273 -8.31 19.86 2.72
CA GLU A 273 -9.52 19.66 3.53
C GLU A 273 -9.15 19.29 4.98
N THR A 274 -8.08 18.51 5.14
CA THR A 274 -7.59 18.07 6.45
C THR A 274 -6.08 18.25 6.53
N VAL A 275 -5.63 18.99 7.55
CA VAL A 275 -4.21 19.12 7.90
C VAL A 275 -4.05 18.82 9.39
N ARG A 276 -3.18 17.86 9.73
CA ARG A 276 -2.84 17.51 11.11
C ARG A 276 -1.37 17.83 11.38
N PRO A 277 -1.02 19.05 11.81
CA PRO A 277 0.38 19.45 12.00
C PRO A 277 0.99 18.98 13.32
N HIS A 278 0.16 18.63 14.31
CA HIS A 278 0.56 18.20 15.66
C HIS A 278 -0.53 17.27 16.25
N ARG A 279 -0.23 16.64 17.40
CA ARG A 279 -1.18 15.81 18.16
C ARG A 279 -2.45 16.57 18.58
#